data_AF-A0A4V1ZJ65-F1
#
_entry.id   AF-A0A4V1ZJ65-F1
#
_cell.length_a   1.000
_cell.length_b   1.000
_cell.length_c   1.000
_cell.angle_alpha   90.00
_cell.angle_beta   90.00
_cell.angle_gamma   90.00
#
_symmetry.space_group_name_H-M   'P 1'
#
loop_
_entity.id
_entity.type
_entity.pdbx_description
1 polymer ?
#
loop_
_entity_poly.entity_id
_entity_poly.type
_entity_poly.pdbx_seq_one_letter_code
_entity_poly.pdbx_strand_id
1 'polypeptide(L)'
;MKLKEKKLGKQVKKLEFKLIKVSKNKKTPSYHLVLARKRSASNSRLDKVGFFHFAKKYHPGFYEKKKIKLLGLNFEKIKKYLLIGAVFHKNVLKIIL
;
A
#
# COMPACT_ATOMS: atom_id res chain seq x y z
N MET A 1 -39.82 -6.22 -13.28
CA MET A 1 -38.67 -7.01 -13.76
C MET A 1 -37.40 -6.17 -13.56
N LYS A 2 -36.58 -6.46 -12.54
CA LYS A 2 -35.42 -5.62 -12.16
C LYS A 2 -34.31 -5.77 -13.19
N LEU A 3 -34.03 -4.73 -13.97
CA LEU A 3 -32.86 -4.61 -14.84
C LEU A 3 -31.60 -4.82 -13.98
N LYS A 4 -31.00 -6.01 -14.07
CA LYS A 4 -29.64 -6.25 -13.60
C LYS A 4 -28.73 -5.42 -14.51
N GLU A 5 -28.30 -4.26 -14.04
CA GLU A 5 -27.24 -3.49 -14.67
C GLU A 5 -26.00 -4.37 -14.82
N LYS A 6 -25.86 -5.02 -15.99
CA LYS A 6 -24.59 -5.58 -16.46
C LYS A 6 -23.63 -4.40 -16.67
N LYS A 7 -22.96 -3.94 -15.61
CA LYS A 7 -21.81 -3.03 -15.68
C LYS A 7 -20.59 -3.76 -16.25
N LEU A 8 -20.70 -4.21 -17.50
CA LEU A 8 -19.66 -4.94 -18.24
C LEU A 8 -18.84 -4.03 -19.17
N GLY A 9 -19.13 -2.72 -19.26
CA GLY A 9 -18.50 -1.84 -20.26
C GLY A 9 -17.66 -0.65 -19.76
N LYS A 10 -17.64 -0.29 -18.47
CA LYS A 10 -16.95 0.94 -17.99
C LYS A 10 -16.13 0.75 -16.71
N GLN A 11 -15.38 -0.36 -16.62
CA GLN A 11 -14.39 -0.47 -15.54
C GLN A 11 -13.13 0.32 -15.92
N VAL A 12 -13.20 1.64 -15.79
CA VAL A 12 -12.01 2.45 -15.59
C VAL A 12 -11.24 1.77 -14.46
N LYS A 13 -10.05 1.23 -14.77
CA LYS A 13 -9.24 0.47 -13.83
C LYS A 13 -8.79 1.43 -12.72
N LYS A 14 -9.64 1.62 -11.71
CA LYS A 14 -9.45 2.59 -10.62
C LYS A 14 -8.04 2.43 -10.05
N LEU A 15 -7.33 3.54 -9.93
CA LEU A 15 -6.01 3.57 -9.31
C LEU A 15 -6.17 3.39 -7.81
N GLU A 16 -5.30 2.58 -7.22
CA GLU A 16 -5.37 2.23 -5.81
C GLU A 16 -3.95 2.10 -5.24
N PHE A 17 -3.74 2.70 -4.08
CA PHE A 17 -2.55 2.48 -3.29
C PHE A 17 -2.66 1.14 -2.56
N LYS A 18 -1.69 0.25 -2.76
CA LYS A 18 -1.67 -1.08 -2.17
C LYS A 18 -0.31 -1.41 -1.57
N LEU A 19 -0.32 -2.29 -0.57
CA LEU A 19 0.88 -2.89 -0.04
C LEU A 19 1.24 -4.12 -0.85
N ILE A 20 2.50 -4.23 -1.24
CA ILE A 20 3.01 -5.45 -1.84
C ILE A 20 4.18 -5.94 -1.02
N LYS A 21 4.09 -7.21 -0.61
CA LYS A 21 5.13 -7.87 0.15
C LYS A 21 6.40 -8.02 -0.71
N VAL A 22 7.53 -7.66 -0.12
CA VAL A 22 8.85 -7.66 -0.77
C VAL A 22 9.75 -8.71 -0.12
N SER A 23 9.72 -8.85 1.21
CA SER A 23 10.52 -9.88 1.87
C SER A 23 9.74 -11.19 1.97
N LYS A 24 10.42 -12.31 1.69
CA LYS A 24 9.89 -13.66 1.98
C LYS A 24 9.97 -14.01 3.47
N ASN A 25 10.75 -13.25 4.24
CA ASN A 25 10.95 -13.47 5.67
C ASN A 25 9.66 -13.24 6.46
N LYS A 26 9.12 -14.30 7.07
CA LYS A 26 7.91 -14.24 7.88
C LYS A 26 8.11 -13.47 9.20
N LYS A 27 9.32 -13.44 9.75
CA LYS A 27 9.62 -12.83 11.06
C LYS A 27 9.73 -11.30 10.99
N THR A 28 10.17 -10.76 9.86
CA THR A 28 10.31 -9.32 9.57
C THR A 28 9.80 -9.03 8.17
N PRO A 29 8.46 -9.01 7.99
CA PRO A 29 7.89 -8.79 6.67
C PRO A 29 8.11 -7.33 6.26
N SER A 30 8.53 -7.14 5.01
CA SER A 30 8.70 -5.82 4.41
C SER A 30 7.75 -5.67 3.24
N TYR A 31 7.16 -4.49 3.11
CA TYR A 31 6.17 -4.14 2.10
C TYR A 31 6.58 -2.85 1.39
N HIS A 32 6.29 -2.77 0.10
CA HIS A 32 6.28 -1.50 -0.63
C HIS A 32 4.85 -0.99 -0.69
N LEU A 33 4.69 0.32 -0.47
CA LEU A 33 3.47 1.01 -0.80
C LEU A 33 3.57 1.47 -2.25
N VAL A 34 2.63 1.02 -3.09
CA VAL A 34 2.67 1.28 -4.53
C VAL A 34 1.32 1.76 -5.03
N LEU A 35 1.35 2.52 -6.11
CA LEU A 35 0.18 2.79 -6.95
C LEU A 35 0.01 1.65 -7.95
N ALA A 36 -1.18 1.07 -8.01
CA ALA A 36 -1.52 0.04 -8.99
C ALA A 36 -2.98 0.17 -9.41
N ARG A 37 -3.38 -0.54 -10.47
CA ARG A 37 -4.79 -0.64 -10.86
C ARG A 37 -5.52 -1.65 -9.95
N LYS A 38 -6.77 -1.37 -9.58
CA LYS A 38 -7.52 -2.19 -8.60
C LYS A 38 -7.59 -3.69 -8.93
N ARG A 39 -7.74 -4.06 -10.21
CA ARG A 39 -7.83 -5.45 -10.67
C ARG A 39 -6.55 -5.98 -11.33
N SER A 40 -5.42 -5.28 -11.19
CA SER A 40 -4.19 -5.73 -11.82
C SER A 40 -3.39 -6.69 -10.94
N ALA A 41 -2.62 -7.57 -11.57
CA ALA A 41 -1.71 -8.47 -10.88
C ALA A 41 -0.67 -7.68 -10.04
N SER A 42 -0.05 -8.34 -9.08
CA SER A 42 0.99 -7.76 -8.21
C SER A 42 2.21 -7.22 -8.96
N ASN A 43 2.42 -7.66 -10.20
CA ASN A 43 3.47 -7.21 -11.11
C ASN A 43 3.10 -5.93 -11.89
N SER A 44 1.84 -5.54 -11.89
CA SER A 44 1.33 -4.37 -12.63
C SER A 44 1.46 -3.06 -11.83
N ARG A 45 2.59 -2.90 -11.13
CA ARG A 45 2.89 -1.73 -10.30
C ARG A 45 3.17 -0.55 -11.22
N LEU A 46 2.52 0.58 -10.98
CA LEU A 46 2.74 1.79 -11.76
C LEU A 46 3.83 2.66 -11.14
N ASP A 47 3.79 2.83 -9.82
CA ASP A 47 4.80 3.63 -9.12
C ASP A 47 4.95 3.18 -7.65
N LYS A 48 6.14 3.35 -7.10
CA LYS A 48 6.41 3.14 -5.67
C LYS A 48 6.34 4.48 -4.96
N VAL A 49 5.49 4.56 -3.96
CA VAL A 49 5.22 5.80 -3.20
C VAL A 49 5.62 5.69 -1.73
N GLY A 50 6.10 4.53 -1.30
CA GLY A 50 6.60 4.36 0.05
C GLY A 50 7.01 2.93 0.37
N PHE A 51 7.29 2.71 1.65
CA PHE A 51 7.61 1.41 2.21
C PHE A 51 7.07 1.29 3.63
N PHE A 52 6.83 0.06 4.02
CA PHE A 52 6.47 -0.30 5.39
C PHE A 52 7.25 -1.55 5.78
N HIS A 53 8.07 -1.48 6.82
CA HIS A 53 8.81 -2.64 7.29
C HIS A 53 8.88 -2.72 8.82
N PHE A 54 8.98 -3.94 9.32
CA PHE A 54 9.26 -4.18 10.72
C PHE A 54 10.78 -4.30 10.90
N ALA A 55 11.36 -3.37 11.64
CA ALA A 55 12.76 -3.46 12.06
C ALA A 55 12.85 -4.02 13.49
N LYS A 56 13.90 -4.82 13.72
CA LYS A 56 14.40 -5.08 15.06
C LYS A 56 15.57 -4.12 15.24
N LYS A 57 15.39 -3.04 15.99
CA LYS A 57 16.48 -2.11 16.30
C LYS A 57 16.77 -2.21 17.79
N TYR A 58 18.05 -2.27 18.15
CA TYR A 58 18.49 -1.91 19.50
C TYR A 58 18.37 -0.39 19.58
N HIS A 59 17.56 0.14 20.49
CA HIS A 59 17.47 1.58 20.73
C HIS A 59 18.24 1.87 22.03
N PRO A 60 19.19 2.81 22.07
CA PRO A 60 20.03 3.03 23.24
C PRO A 60 19.25 3.47 24.50
N GLY A 61 17.99 3.90 24.34
CA GLY A 61 17.06 4.19 25.45
C GLY A 61 16.04 3.07 25.79
N PHE A 62 16.09 1.91 25.15
CA PHE A 62 15.24 0.76 25.47
C PHE A 62 16.10 -0.49 25.62
N TYR A 63 16.19 -1.02 26.85
CA TYR A 63 16.92 -2.25 27.20
C TYR A 63 16.28 -3.54 26.64
N GLU A 64 15.26 -3.44 25.77
CA GLU A 64 14.56 -4.57 25.16
C GLU A 64 14.50 -4.47 23.63
N LYS A 65 14.63 -5.62 22.96
CA LYS A 65 14.45 -5.79 21.50
C LYS A 65 12.99 -5.55 21.09
N LYS A 66 12.53 -4.30 21.09
CA LYS A 66 11.18 -3.94 20.60
C LYS A 66 11.14 -3.98 19.07
N LYS A 67 10.05 -4.52 18.52
CA LYS A 67 9.76 -4.48 17.08
C LYS A 67 9.27 -3.08 16.73
N ILE A 68 10.06 -2.33 15.97
CA ILE A 68 9.70 -0.99 15.51
C ILE A 68 9.07 -1.11 14.13
N LYS A 69 7.95 -0.40 13.93
CA LYS A 69 7.34 -0.23 12.61
C LYS A 69 7.98 1.00 11.96
N LEU A 70 8.58 0.82 10.78
CA LEU A 70 9.13 1.90 9.99
C LEU A 70 8.25 2.13 8.76
N LEU A 71 7.80 3.36 8.61
CA LEU A 71 6.94 3.82 7.54
C LEU A 71 7.63 4.99 6.85
N GLY A 72 7.95 4.83 5.56
CA GLY A 72 8.44 5.91 4.72
C GLY A 72 7.44 6.19 3.62
N LEU A 73 6.99 7.44 3.52
CA LEU A 73 5.99 7.88 2.54
C LEU A 73 6.53 9.05 1.72
N ASN A 74 6.37 8.98 0.39
CA ASN A 74 6.55 10.13 -0.48
C ASN A 74 5.20 10.87 -0.57
N PHE A 75 5.02 11.86 0.30
CA PHE A 75 3.77 12.61 0.40
C PHE A 75 3.43 13.39 -0.88
N GLU A 76 4.42 13.92 -1.60
CA GLU A 76 4.20 14.66 -2.85
C GLU A 76 3.55 13.78 -3.92
N LYS A 77 4.11 12.59 -4.13
CA LYS A 77 3.55 11.61 -5.07
C LYS A 77 2.15 11.17 -4.63
N ILE A 78 1.96 10.88 -3.34
CA ILE A 78 0.66 10.45 -2.81
C ILE A 78 -0.39 11.53 -3.07
N LYS A 79 -0.10 12.81 -2.75
CA LYS A 79 -1.00 13.94 -3.02
C LYS A 79 -1.34 14.05 -4.50
N LYS A 80 -0.34 14.00 -5.39
CA LYS A 80 -0.55 14.05 -6.84
C LYS A 80 -1.50 12.96 -7.33
N TYR A 81 -1.31 11.72 -6.87
CA TYR A 81 -2.16 10.62 -7.31
C TYR A 81 -3.56 10.64 -6.68
N LEU A 82 -3.72 11.16 -5.45
CA LEU A 82 -5.03 11.39 -4.84
C LEU A 82 -5.85 12.40 -5.66
N LEU A 83 -5.23 13.47 -6.16
CA LEU A 83 -5.88 14.46 -7.02
C LEU A 83 -6.39 13.86 -8.34
N ILE A 84 -5.73 12.81 -8.84
CA ILE A 84 -6.12 12.09 -10.08
C ILE A 84 -7.16 10.98 -9.77
N GLY A 85 -7.65 10.90 -8.53
CA GLY A 85 -8.70 9.97 -8.12
C GLY A 85 -8.20 8.58 -7.70
N ALA A 86 -6.92 8.45 -7.32
CA ALA A 86 -6.44 7.23 -6.66
C ALA A 86 -7.07 7.08 -5.27
N VAL A 87 -7.31 5.85 -4.85
CA VAL A 87 -7.89 5.54 -3.53
C VAL A 87 -6.94 4.68 -2.69
N PHE A 88 -7.02 4.76 -1.38
CA PHE A 88 -6.25 3.86 -0.51
C PHE A 88 -6.96 2.52 -0.35
N HIS A 89 -6.21 1.41 -0.47
CA HIS A 89 -6.70 0.11 -0.06
C HIS A 89 -6.88 0.07 1.47
N LYS A 90 -7.85 -0.71 1.97
CA LYS A 90 -8.17 -0.82 3.41
C LYS A 90 -6.95 -1.10 4.29
N ASN A 91 -6.03 -1.96 3.82
CA ASN A 91 -4.80 -2.28 4.57
C ASN A 91 -3.79 -1.13 4.62
N VAL A 92 -3.79 -0.25 3.62
CA VAL A 92 -2.94 0.96 3.64
C VAL A 92 -3.53 1.98 4.61
N LEU A 93 -4.85 2.17 4.59
CA LEU A 93 -5.53 3.06 5.54
C LEU A 93 -5.22 2.68 6.99
N LYS A 94 -5.29 1.39 7.34
CA LYS A 94 -4.93 0.88 8.68
C LYS A 94 -3.48 1.13 9.14
N ILE A 95 -2.59 1.50 8.22
CA ILE A 95 -1.19 1.80 8.56
C ILE A 95 -0.98 3.31 8.70
N ILE A 96 -1.75 4.10 7.97
CA ILE A 96 -1.64 5.57 7.94
C ILE A 96 -2.52 6.22 9.03
N LEU A 97 -3.71 5.65 9.29
CA LEU A 97 -4.65 6.02 10.35
C LEU A 97 -4.54 5.03 11.51
#